data_AF-A0ABD2Z7U8-F1
#
_entry.id   AF-A0ABD2Z7U8-F1
#
_cell.length_a   1.000
_cell.length_b   1.000
_cell.length_c   1.000
_cell.angle_alpha   90.00
_cell.angle_beta   90.00
_cell.angle_gamma   90.00
#
_symmetry.space_group_name_H-M   'P 1'
#
loop_
_entity.id
_entity.type
_entity.pdbx_description
1 polymer ?
#
loop_
_entity_poly.entity_id
_entity_poly.type
_entity_poly.pdbx_seq_one_letter_code
_entity_poly.pdbx_strand_id
1 'polypeptide(L)'
;MSVNLTAFPLGKTLYVGDILEFIYTPYTSAVFLVDVVGFTECTPARGVSLGIMGNTSYTLPTTGLFYFISFFNDCLLGQKLAIEVHEDQRPCPNNV
;
A
#
# COMPACT_ATOMS: atom_id res chain seq x y z
N MET A 1 -12.36 10.82 8.48
CA MET A 1 -12.88 9.51 8.02
C MET A 1 -11.80 8.48 8.30
N SER A 2 -12.06 7.47 9.13
CA SER A 2 -11.17 6.32 9.29
C SER A 2 -11.54 5.28 8.24
N VAL A 3 -10.59 4.93 7.36
CA VAL A 3 -10.76 3.80 6.44
C VAL A 3 -10.31 2.54 7.17
N ASN A 4 -11.16 1.52 7.17
CA ASN A 4 -10.76 0.21 7.67
C ASN A 4 -9.84 -0.45 6.62
N LEU A 5 -8.52 -0.40 6.87
CA LEU A 5 -7.50 -0.93 5.96
C LEU A 5 -7.59 -2.44 5.77
N THR A 6 -8.13 -3.19 6.73
CA THR A 6 -8.32 -4.65 6.57
C THR A 6 -9.53 -4.98 5.70
N ALA A 7 -10.52 -4.08 5.63
CA ALA A 7 -11.69 -4.23 4.77
C ALA A 7 -11.52 -3.62 3.38
N PHE A 8 -10.61 -2.65 3.20
CA PHE A 8 -10.35 -2.00 1.91
C PHE A 8 -10.10 -2.96 0.74
N PRO A 9 -9.23 -4.00 0.86
CA PRO A 9 -8.95 -4.90 -0.26
C PRO A 9 -10.12 -5.84 -0.59
N LEU A 10 -11.11 -5.99 0.30
CA LEU A 10 -12.22 -6.91 0.08
C LEU A 10 -13.12 -6.41 -1.06
N GLY A 11 -13.24 -7.21 -2.11
CA GLY A 11 -14.08 -6.90 -3.28
C GLY A 11 -13.46 -5.91 -4.26
N LYS A 12 -12.17 -5.59 -4.12
CA LYS A 12 -11.41 -4.80 -5.09
C LYS A 12 -10.41 -5.70 -5.80
N THR A 13 -10.30 -5.54 -7.12
CA THR A 13 -9.21 -6.10 -7.91
C THR A 13 -8.32 -4.94 -8.32
N LEU A 14 -7.03 -5.04 -8.02
CA LEU A 14 -6.04 -4.02 -8.34
C LEU A 14 -5.18 -4.52 -9.50
N TYR A 15 -4.87 -3.61 -10.41
CA TYR A 15 -4.06 -3.89 -11.58
C TYR A 15 -2.78 -3.05 -11.61
N VAL A 16 -1.80 -3.49 -12.40
CA VAL A 16 -0.61 -2.69 -12.67
C VAL A 16 -1.02 -1.33 -13.23
N GLY A 17 -0.45 -0.25 -12.66
CA GLY A 17 -0.79 1.12 -13.01
C GLY A 17 -1.87 1.77 -12.14
N ASP A 18 -2.62 1.00 -11.35
CA ASP A 18 -3.53 1.57 -10.36
C ASP A 18 -2.76 2.36 -9.29
N ILE A 19 -3.40 3.39 -8.73
CA ILE A 19 -2.80 4.29 -7.73
C ILE A 19 -3.49 4.10 -6.40
N LEU A 20 -2.70 3.79 -5.37
CA LEU A 20 -3.15 3.84 -3.99
C LEU A 20 -2.87 5.22 -3.42
N GLU A 21 -3.91 5.87 -2.88
CA GLU A 21 -3.79 7.13 -2.17
C GLU A 21 -3.97 6.89 -0.67
N PHE A 22 -2.93 7.21 0.09
CA PHE A 22 -2.92 7.17 1.54
C PHE A 22 -3.03 8.59 2.07
N ILE A 23 -4.10 8.88 2.81
CA ILE A 23 -4.33 10.17 3.48
C ILE A 23 -4.30 9.96 4.99
N TYR A 24 -3.45 10.70 5.67
CA TYR A 24 -3.18 10.55 7.10
C TYR A 24 -2.76 11.90 7.71
N THR A 25 -2.68 11.98 9.04
CA THR A 25 -2.20 13.19 9.70
C THR A 25 -0.68 13.31 9.51
N PRO A 26 -0.18 14.45 8.97
CA PRO A 26 1.24 14.65 8.75
C PRO A 26 2.07 14.47 10.03
N TYR A 27 3.26 13.90 9.90
CA TYR A 27 4.25 13.69 10.98
C TYR A 27 3.83 12.76 12.13
N THR A 28 2.54 12.43 12.28
CA THR A 28 2.04 11.49 13.29
C THR A 28 1.86 10.09 12.74
N SER A 29 1.75 9.95 11.42
CA SER A 29 1.74 8.68 10.71
C SER A 29 2.64 8.78 9.47
N ALA A 30 2.96 7.62 8.91
CA ALA A 30 3.79 7.47 7.73
C ALA A 30 3.33 6.24 6.96
N VAL A 31 3.75 6.13 5.71
CA VAL A 31 3.51 4.94 4.89
C VAL A 31 4.85 4.33 4.54
N PHE A 32 5.01 3.05 4.83
CA PHE A 32 6.20 2.26 4.48
C PHE A 32 5.79 1.11 3.58
N LEU A 33 6.56 0.88 2.52
CA LEU A 33 6.49 -0.35 1.73
C LEU A 33 7.49 -1.34 2.31
N VAL A 34 7.00 -2.54 2.63
CA VAL A 34 7.80 -3.58 3.30
C VAL A 34 7.61 -4.93 2.61
N ASP A 35 8.43 -5.90 3.00
CA ASP A 35 8.22 -7.31 2.66
C ASP A 35 7.27 -7.99 3.68
N VAL A 36 7.04 -9.29 3.48
CA VAL A 36 6.17 -10.09 4.34
C VAL A 36 6.65 -10.14 5.81
N VAL A 37 7.97 -10.09 6.04
CA VAL A 37 8.55 -10.12 7.38
C VAL A 37 8.28 -8.79 8.07
N GLY A 38 8.59 -7.67 7.41
CA GLY A 38 8.32 -6.32 7.91
C GLY A 38 6.83 -6.07 8.16
N PHE A 39 5.94 -6.65 7.34
CA PHE A 39 4.49 -6.59 7.54
C PHE A 39 4.00 -7.38 8.77
N THR A 40 4.63 -8.51 9.04
CA THR A 40 4.28 -9.39 10.15
C THR A 40 4.79 -8.83 11.47
N GLU A 41 6.04 -8.37 11.49
CA GLU A 41 6.71 -7.84 12.67
C GLU A 41 6.49 -6.33 12.87
N CYS A 42 5.79 -5.67 11.95
CA CYS A 42 5.63 -4.21 11.94
C CYS A 42 6.95 -3.44 11.95
N THR A 43 7.98 -4.00 11.29
CA THR A 43 9.32 -3.42 11.23
C THR A 43 9.53 -2.73 9.89
N PRO A 44 9.54 -1.38 9.83
CA PRO A 44 9.86 -0.69 8.59
C PRO A 44 11.33 -0.90 8.23
N ALA A 45 11.60 -1.12 6.93
CA ALA A 45 12.97 -1.12 6.43
C ALA A 45 13.60 0.26 6.66
N ARG A 46 14.85 0.29 7.14
CA ARG A 46 15.55 1.55 7.44
C ARG A 46 15.62 2.42 6.19
N GLY A 47 15.04 3.62 6.25
CA GLY A 47 15.11 4.63 5.19
C GLY A 47 14.11 4.52 4.04
N VAL A 48 13.11 3.61 4.13
CA VAL A 48 12.14 3.38 3.05
C VAL A 48 10.73 3.82 3.45
N SER A 49 10.57 5.10 3.83
CA SER A 49 9.23 5.70 3.93
C SER A 49 8.80 6.22 2.57
N LEU A 50 7.60 5.84 2.12
CA LEU A 50 6.98 6.42 0.92
C LEU A 50 6.52 7.86 1.15
N GLY A 51 6.20 8.22 2.40
CA GLY A 51 5.88 9.60 2.78
C GLY A 51 5.51 9.74 4.26
N ILE A 52 5.62 10.99 4.74
CA ILE A 52 5.23 11.42 6.09
C ILE A 52 4.39 12.70 6.10
N MET A 53 4.10 13.27 4.93
CA MET A 53 3.51 14.61 4.78
C MET A 53 1.96 14.61 4.85
N GLY A 54 1.36 13.48 5.19
CA GLY A 54 -0.10 13.34 5.34
C GLY A 54 -0.83 12.96 4.06
N ASN A 55 -0.15 12.97 2.92
CA ASN A 55 -0.62 12.34 1.70
C ASN A 55 0.51 11.55 1.05
N THR A 56 0.19 10.39 0.50
CA THR A 56 1.16 9.58 -0.25
C THR A 56 0.41 8.83 -1.33
N SER A 57 0.80 9.07 -2.57
CA SER A 57 0.30 8.34 -3.73
C SER A 57 1.35 7.32 -4.15
N TYR A 58 0.95 6.07 -4.31
CA TYR A 58 1.82 4.99 -4.77
C TYR A 58 1.19 4.29 -5.96
N THR A 59 1.84 4.40 -7.12
CA THR A 59 1.46 3.67 -8.33
C THR A 59 2.00 2.24 -8.24
N LEU A 60 1.15 1.26 -8.49
CA LEU A 60 1.50 -0.15 -8.46
C LEU A 60 2.28 -0.52 -9.73
N PRO A 61 3.60 -0.78 -9.64
CA PRO A 61 4.46 -0.86 -10.83
C PRO A 61 4.46 -2.24 -11.47
N THR A 62 4.13 -3.28 -10.71
CA THR A 62 4.22 -4.68 -11.12
C THR A 62 3.14 -5.51 -10.47
N THR A 63 2.96 -6.72 -10.96
CA THR A 63 2.11 -7.72 -10.34
C THR A 63 2.73 -8.33 -9.09
N GLY A 64 1.88 -8.95 -8.28
CA GLY A 64 2.28 -9.63 -7.06
C GLY A 64 1.75 -8.97 -5.79
N LEU A 65 2.33 -9.35 -4.66
CA LEU A 65 1.89 -8.92 -3.33
C LEU A 65 2.66 -7.68 -2.89
N PHE A 66 1.93 -6.68 -2.41
CA PHE A 66 2.49 -5.47 -1.81
C PHE A 66 2.00 -5.33 -0.39
N TYR A 67 2.92 -4.95 0.50
CA TYR A 67 2.65 -4.80 1.93
C TYR A 67 2.99 -3.40 2.38
N PHE A 68 1.99 -2.73 2.93
CA PHE A 68 2.11 -1.38 3.46
C PHE A 68 1.86 -1.39 4.97
N ILE A 69 2.70 -0.69 5.71
CA ILE A 69 2.54 -0.49 7.15
C ILE A 69 2.64 1.00 7.49
N SER A 70 2.05 1.39 8.61
CA SER A 70 2.31 2.68 9.22
C SER A 70 3.40 2.59 10.31
N PHE A 71 3.50 3.59 11.19
CA PHE A 71 4.42 3.53 12.32
C PHE A 71 4.16 2.31 13.21
N PHE A 72 5.21 1.88 13.91
CA PHE A 72 5.23 0.66 14.70
C PHE A 72 3.99 0.47 15.58
N ASN A 73 3.62 1.48 16.38
CA ASN A 73 2.48 1.38 17.29
C ASN A 73 1.15 1.17 16.55
N ASP A 74 0.89 1.96 15.50
CA ASP A 74 -0.37 1.88 14.76
C ASP A 74 -0.44 0.59 13.91
N CYS A 75 0.69 0.14 13.37
CA CYS A 75 0.78 -1.13 12.65
C CYS A 75 0.38 -2.32 13.55
N LEU A 76 0.85 -2.34 14.81
CA LEU A 76 0.47 -3.36 15.79
C LEU A 76 -1.03 -3.31 16.14
N LEU A 77 -1.65 -2.13 16.05
CA LEU A 77 -3.10 -1.93 16.21
C LEU A 77 -3.90 -2.27 14.94
N GLY A 78 -3.24 -2.74 13.87
CA GLY A 78 -3.88 -3.19 12.63
C GLY A 78 -3.88 -2.15 11.51
N GLN A 79 -3.16 -1.03 11.65
CA GLN A 79 -2.97 -0.07 10.57
C GLN A 79 -1.92 -0.56 9.57
N LYS A 80 -2.26 -1.62 8.86
CA LYS A 80 -1.46 -2.24 7.81
C LYS A 80 -2.34 -2.77 6.70
N LEU A 81 -1.82 -2.78 5.48
CA LEU A 81 -2.53 -3.17 4.28
C LEU A 81 -1.70 -4.16 3.47
N ALA A 82 -2.29 -5.31 3.18
CA ALA A 82 -1.76 -6.25 2.20
C ALA A 82 -2.69 -6.26 1.00
N ILE A 83 -2.13 -6.17 -0.20
CA ILE A 83 -2.87 -6.23 -1.46
C ILE A 83 -2.18 -7.16 -2.45
N GLU A 84 -2.98 -7.70 -3.36
CA GLU A 84 -2.53 -8.44 -4.52
C GLU A 84 -2.83 -7.64 -5.79
N VAL A 85 -1.83 -7.52 -6.65
CA VAL A 85 -1.90 -6.79 -7.91
C VAL A 85 -1.80 -7.77 -9.06
N HIS A 86 -2.75 -7.68 -9.98
CA HIS A 86 -2.83 -8.53 -11.16
C HIS A 86 -2.40 -7.77 -12.42
N GLU A 87 -2.03 -8.51 -13.47
CA GLU A 87 -1.71 -7.90 -14.76
C GLU A 87 -2.97 -7.21 -15.27
N ASP A 88 -2.85 -5.99 -15.79
CA ASP A 88 -3.97 -5.40 -16.52
C ASP A 88 -4.16 -6.21 -17.81
N GLN A 89 -5.12 -7.14 -17.77
CA GLN A 89 -5.48 -7.98 -18.92
C GLN A 89 -6.22 -7.18 -20.00
N ARG A 90 -6.41 -5.86 -19.83
CA ARG A 90 -6.84 -5.00 -20.94
C ARG A 90 -5.80 -5.12 -22.05
N PRO A 91 -6.16 -5.68 -23.21
CA PRO A 91 -5.26 -5.70 -24.34
C PRO A 91 -4.88 -4.25 -24.64
N CYS A 92 -3.59 -3.97 -24.75
CA CYS A 92 -3.15 -2.79 -25.48
C CYS A 92 -3.87 -2.82 -26.84
N PRO A 93 -4.53 -1.74 -27.31
CA PRO A 93 -5.04 -1.72 -28.67
C PRO A 93 -3.83 -1.89 -29.61
N ASN A 94 -3.72 -3.07 -30.21
CA ASN A 94 -2.80 -3.30 -31.31
C ASN A 94 -3.33 -2.45 -32.48
N ASN A 95 -2.68 -1.33 -32.78
CA ASN A 95 -2.81 -0.75 -34.11
C ASN A 95 -1.61 -1.22 -34.94
N VAL A 96 -1.88 -2.31 -35.68
CA VAL A 96 -1.20 -2.72 -36.91
C VAL A 96 -1.44 -1.68 -38.00
#